data_AF-A0A9D7K8X5-F1
#
_entry.id   AF-A0A9D7K8X5-F1
#
_cell.length_a   1.000
_cell.length_b   1.000
_cell.length_c   1.000
_cell.angle_alpha   90.00
_cell.angle_beta   90.00
_cell.angle_gamma   90.00
#
_symmetry.space_group_name_H-M   'P 1'
#
loop_
_entity.id
_entity.type
_entity.pdbx_description
1 polymer ?
#
loop_
_entity_poly.entity_id
_entity_poly.type
_entity_poly.pdbx_seq_one_letter_code
_entity_poly.pdbx_strand_id
1 'polypeptide(L)'
;MHKLFFTFSFFFLGFLYQINAQQSENSPYSRFGVGELADNNFNHIRHMGGVGSATIDQYQFNMLNPASYSYLNMYSFDIGVFAKYNSLQDSKNKSSVWTGNIDYLAFAFPLRNPVNDLYEGEKKQNKTGNGFCLNATFKCKL
;
A
#
# COMPACT_ATOMS: atom_id res chain seq x y z
N MET A 1 -33.98 24.01 -16.91
CA MET A 1 -32.86 23.66 -16.01
C MET A 1 -33.32 22.92 -14.74
N HIS A 2 -34.44 23.31 -14.10
CA HIS A 2 -34.88 22.68 -12.84
C HIS A 2 -35.28 21.18 -12.94
N LYS A 3 -35.87 20.76 -14.08
CA LYS A 3 -36.31 19.37 -14.31
C LYS A 3 -35.14 18.38 -14.45
N LEU A 4 -34.00 18.83 -14.97
CA LEU A 4 -32.79 18.03 -15.15
C LEU A 4 -32.05 17.81 -13.81
N PHE A 5 -32.11 18.81 -12.93
CA PHE A 5 -31.52 18.72 -11.59
C PHE A 5 -32.28 17.71 -10.71
N PHE A 6 -33.63 17.70 -10.81
CA PHE A 6 -34.46 16.79 -10.02
C PHE A 6 -34.31 15.32 -10.42
N THR A 7 -34.15 15.04 -11.72
CA THR A 7 -33.92 13.67 -12.22
C THR A 7 -32.54 13.14 -11.84
N PHE A 8 -31.50 13.97 -11.85
CA PHE A 8 -30.16 13.58 -11.41
C PHE A 8 -30.12 13.26 -9.91
N SER A 9 -30.84 14.04 -9.09
CA SER A 9 -30.96 13.81 -7.65
C SER A 9 -31.67 12.48 -7.33
N PHE A 10 -32.69 12.10 -8.10
CA PHE A 10 -33.42 10.84 -7.88
C PHE A 10 -32.56 9.61 -8.23
N PHE A 11 -31.75 9.72 -9.29
CA PHE A 11 -30.79 8.68 -9.67
C PHE A 11 -29.68 8.51 -8.62
N PHE A 12 -29.17 9.62 -8.07
CA PHE A 12 -28.19 9.60 -6.98
C PHE A 12 -28.75 8.96 -5.70
N LEU A 13 -30.03 9.19 -5.38
CA LEU A 13 -30.68 8.60 -4.20
C LEU A 13 -30.90 7.08 -4.34
N GLY A 14 -31.22 6.60 -5.53
CA GLY A 14 -31.39 5.16 -5.81
C GLY A 14 -30.08 4.36 -5.73
N PHE A 15 -28.95 4.99 -6.04
CA PHE A 15 -27.62 4.36 -5.95
C PHE A 15 -27.18 4.10 -4.51
N LEU A 16 -27.66 4.90 -3.54
CA LEU A 16 -27.32 4.75 -2.13
C LEU A 16 -28.01 3.58 -1.43
N TYR A 17 -29.02 2.95 -2.05
CA TYR A 17 -29.78 1.84 -1.42
C TYR A 17 -29.08 0.47 -1.50
N GLN A 18 -27.92 0.35 -2.15
CA GLN A 18 -27.20 -0.93 -2.33
C GLN A 18 -26.04 -1.10 -1.33
N ILE A 19 -26.23 -0.77 -0.06
CA ILE A 19 -25.21 -0.99 0.98
C ILE A 19 -25.44 -2.36 1.62
N ASN A 20 -24.83 -3.39 1.05
CA ASN A 20 -24.71 -4.69 1.70
C ASN A 20 -23.50 -4.68 2.64
N ALA A 21 -23.74 -4.56 3.95
CA ALA A 21 -22.71 -4.69 4.98
C ALA A 21 -22.38 -6.17 5.23
N GLN A 22 -21.82 -6.88 4.25
CA GLN A 22 -21.43 -8.28 4.44
C GLN A 22 -20.10 -8.37 5.20
N GLN A 23 -20.12 -8.98 6.39
CA GLN A 23 -18.91 -9.45 7.05
C GLN A 23 -18.40 -10.74 6.36
N SER A 24 -17.78 -10.63 5.18
CA SER A 24 -16.91 -11.71 4.66
C SER A 24 -15.92 -12.12 5.76
N GLU A 25 -15.98 -13.39 6.15
CA GLU A 25 -15.03 -14.06 7.04
C GLU A 25 -13.68 -14.11 6.33
N ASN A 26 -12.97 -12.97 6.34
CA ASN A 26 -11.63 -12.87 5.81
C ASN A 26 -10.70 -13.66 6.72
N SER A 27 -10.41 -14.90 6.32
CA SER A 27 -9.53 -15.89 6.94
C SER A 27 -10.10 -16.64 8.15
N PRO A 28 -10.01 -17.99 8.18
CA PRO A 28 -10.36 -18.80 9.35
C PRO A 28 -9.51 -18.44 10.57
N TYR A 29 -8.28 -17.96 10.35
CA TYR A 29 -7.34 -17.56 11.39
C TYR A 29 -7.81 -16.32 12.18
N SER A 30 -8.60 -15.42 11.57
CA SER A 30 -9.25 -14.32 12.31
C SER A 30 -10.33 -14.82 13.28
N ARG A 31 -11.01 -15.94 12.99
CA ARG A 31 -12.01 -16.53 13.90
C ARG A 31 -11.39 -17.13 15.16
N PHE A 32 -10.15 -17.59 15.09
CA PHE A 32 -9.41 -18.16 16.23
C PHE A 32 -8.52 -17.14 16.95
N GLY A 33 -8.61 -15.84 16.60
CA GLY A 33 -7.95 -14.75 17.33
C GLY A 33 -6.47 -14.48 16.96
N VAL A 34 -5.84 -15.34 16.15
CA VAL A 34 -4.47 -15.09 15.65
C VAL A 34 -4.47 -14.06 14.52
N GLY A 35 -5.56 -13.97 13.76
CA GLY A 35 -5.66 -13.04 12.64
C GLY A 35 -4.83 -13.47 11.43
N GLU A 36 -4.82 -12.63 10.41
CA GLU A 36 -3.90 -12.75 9.28
C GLU A 36 -2.70 -11.83 9.54
N LEU A 37 -1.48 -12.36 9.44
CA LEU A 37 -0.26 -11.56 9.58
C LEU A 37 -0.20 -10.54 8.44
N ALA A 38 -0.40 -9.27 8.78
CA ALA A 38 -0.19 -8.17 7.86
C ALA A 38 1.31 -7.91 7.75
N ASP A 39 1.89 -8.22 6.60
CA ASP A 39 3.24 -7.79 6.29
C ASP A 39 3.20 -6.27 6.03
N ASN A 40 4.04 -5.46 6.68
CA ASN A 40 4.12 -4.01 6.43
C ASN A 40 5.24 -3.64 5.43
N ASN A 41 5.82 -4.64 4.77
CA ASN A 41 6.89 -4.42 3.79
C ASN A 41 6.37 -3.88 2.47
N PHE A 42 7.19 -3.08 1.81
CA PHE A 42 6.96 -2.71 0.40
C PHE A 42 7.00 -3.93 -0.50
N ASN A 43 6.29 -3.88 -1.63
CA ASN A 43 6.17 -4.98 -2.58
C ASN A 43 7.54 -5.52 -3.02
N HIS A 44 8.50 -4.63 -3.29
CA HIS A 44 9.86 -5.04 -3.68
C HIS A 44 10.55 -5.91 -2.61
N ILE A 45 10.37 -5.61 -1.33
CA ILE A 45 10.93 -6.40 -0.21
C ILE A 45 10.14 -7.70 -0.02
N ARG A 46 8.82 -7.66 -0.16
CA ARG A 46 7.97 -8.85 -0.09
C ARG A 46 8.32 -9.87 -1.17
N HIS A 47 8.58 -9.40 -2.41
CA HIS A 47 9.03 -10.26 -3.51
C HIS A 47 10.40 -10.88 -3.26
N MET A 48 11.25 -10.24 -2.44
CA MET A 48 12.53 -10.82 -2.01
C MET A 48 12.41 -11.76 -0.79
N GLY A 49 11.19 -12.03 -0.31
CA GLY A 49 10.97 -12.89 0.86
C GLY A 49 11.13 -12.17 2.20
N GLY A 50 10.98 -10.85 2.24
CA GLY A 50 11.00 -10.07 3.49
C GLY A 50 12.38 -9.59 3.93
N VAL A 51 13.42 -9.73 3.09
CA VAL A 51 14.78 -9.28 3.41
C VAL A 51 14.93 -7.77 3.23
N GLY A 52 14.34 -7.00 4.15
CA GLY A 52 14.39 -5.54 4.10
C GLY A 52 15.48 -4.88 4.94
N SER A 53 16.08 -5.56 5.92
CA SER A 53 16.97 -4.86 6.86
C SER A 53 18.28 -4.36 6.25
N ALA A 54 18.77 -5.00 5.17
CA ALA A 54 20.06 -4.69 4.54
C ALA A 54 19.93 -4.15 3.11
N THR A 55 18.70 -4.02 2.60
CA THR A 55 18.49 -3.57 1.22
C THR A 55 18.58 -2.06 1.12
N ILE A 56 19.45 -1.61 0.21
CA ILE A 56 19.69 -0.21 -0.09
C ILE A 56 19.63 -0.07 -1.61
N ASP A 57 18.75 0.82 -2.08
CA ASP A 57 18.60 1.16 -3.48
C ASP A 57 18.59 2.69 -3.62
N GLN A 58 18.95 3.19 -4.81
CA GLN A 58 18.99 4.61 -5.14
C GLN A 58 17.64 5.17 -5.60
N TYR A 59 16.73 4.30 -6.02
CA TYR A 59 15.42 4.61 -6.59
C TYR A 59 14.26 4.05 -5.76
N GLN A 60 14.51 3.03 -4.95
CA GLN A 60 13.52 2.45 -4.03
C GLN A 60 13.88 2.79 -2.59
N PHE A 61 12.91 3.27 -1.83
CA PHE A 61 13.09 3.57 -0.41
C PHE A 61 12.51 2.44 0.43
N ASN A 62 13.08 2.26 1.62
CA ASN A 62 12.78 1.13 2.46
C ASN A 62 12.43 1.59 3.88
N MET A 63 11.19 1.32 4.31
CA MET A 63 10.70 1.75 5.62
C MET A 63 11.29 0.92 6.78
N LEU A 64 11.78 -0.29 6.53
CA LEU A 64 12.45 -1.11 7.54
C LEU A 64 13.85 -0.58 7.88
N ASN A 65 14.48 0.15 6.96
CA ASN A 65 15.83 0.68 7.15
C ASN A 65 15.87 2.20 6.88
N PRO A 66 15.61 3.05 7.90
CA PRO A 66 15.59 4.50 7.72
C PRO A 66 16.96 5.09 7.29
N ALA A 67 18.07 4.37 7.51
CA ALA A 67 19.38 4.80 7.04
C ALA A 67 19.52 4.71 5.51
N SER A 68 18.69 3.91 4.82
CA SER A 68 18.73 3.81 3.37
C SER A 68 18.21 5.09 2.68
N TYR A 69 17.48 5.94 3.39
CA TYR A 69 16.91 7.17 2.83
C TYR A 69 17.96 8.20 2.41
N SER A 70 19.14 8.20 3.02
CA SER A 70 20.24 9.07 2.59
C SER A 70 20.88 8.64 1.26
N TYR A 71 20.58 7.44 0.77
CA TYR A 71 21.10 6.92 -0.50
C TYR A 71 20.16 7.17 -1.69
N LEU A 72 18.96 7.72 -1.46
CA LEU A 72 18.06 8.13 -2.53
C LEU A 72 18.66 9.27 -3.35
N ASN A 73 18.67 9.10 -4.67
CA ASN A 73 19.16 10.13 -5.59
C ASN A 73 18.02 10.99 -6.17
N MET A 74 16.80 10.48 -6.20
CA MET A 74 15.62 11.13 -6.81
C MET A 74 14.39 10.98 -5.91
N TYR A 75 13.34 11.76 -6.23
CA TYR A 75 12.02 11.60 -5.65
C TYR A 75 11.43 10.24 -6.02
N SER A 76 10.98 9.48 -5.03
CA SER A 76 10.44 8.14 -5.21
C SER A 76 9.00 8.08 -4.70
N PHE A 77 8.12 7.50 -5.51
CA PHE A 77 6.71 7.32 -5.20
C PHE A 77 6.34 5.86 -5.43
N ASP A 78 5.71 5.23 -4.43
CA ASP A 78 5.31 3.83 -4.48
C ASP A 78 3.86 3.66 -3.98
N ILE A 79 3.08 2.86 -4.71
CA ILE A 79 1.71 2.48 -4.35
C ILE A 79 1.61 0.97 -4.37
N GLY A 80 1.23 0.40 -3.23
CA GLY A 80 0.93 -1.02 -3.09
C GLY A 80 -0.56 -1.29 -3.17
N VAL A 81 -0.94 -2.26 -4.00
CA VAL A 81 -2.27 -2.90 -3.98
C VAL A 81 -2.08 -4.40 -3.84
N PHE A 82 -2.94 -5.07 -3.08
CA PHE A 82 -2.90 -6.51 -2.93
C PHE A 82 -4.23 -7.15 -3.31
N ALA A 83 -4.17 -8.34 -3.90
CA ALA A 83 -5.31 -9.20 -4.13
C ALA A 83 -4.94 -10.62 -3.71
N LYS A 84 -5.78 -11.24 -2.89
CA LYS A 84 -5.59 -12.55 -2.30
C LYS A 84 -6.76 -13.44 -2.67
N TYR A 85 -6.44 -14.64 -3.16
CA TYR A 85 -7.40 -15.69 -3.39
C TYR A 85 -7.13 -16.84 -2.43
N ASN A 86 -8.09 -17.11 -1.54
CA ASN A 86 -8.02 -18.20 -0.58
C ASN A 86 -9.04 -19.27 -0.93
N SER A 87 -8.58 -20.49 -1.23
CA SER A 87 -9.45 -21.66 -1.33
C SER A 87 -9.32 -22.47 -0.05
N LEU A 88 -10.37 -22.49 0.75
CA LEU A 88 -10.51 -23.30 1.95
C LEU A 88 -11.26 -24.58 1.60
N GLN A 89 -10.70 -25.72 1.96
CA GLN A 89 -11.32 -27.02 1.72
C GLN A 89 -11.36 -27.81 3.02
N ASP A 90 -12.54 -28.29 3.35
CA ASP A 90 -12.80 -29.26 4.40
C ASP A 90 -13.32 -30.55 3.74
N SER A 91 -13.40 -31.67 4.48
CA SER A 91 -13.81 -32.98 3.98
C SER A 91 -15.18 -33.00 3.28
N LYS A 92 -16.04 -31.99 3.51
CA LYS A 92 -17.37 -31.88 2.87
C LYS A 92 -17.65 -30.55 2.17
N ASN A 93 -16.88 -29.49 2.45
CA ASN A 93 -17.18 -28.14 1.96
C ASN A 93 -15.94 -27.49 1.34
N LYS A 94 -16.14 -26.80 0.21
CA LYS A 94 -15.12 -25.96 -0.44
C LYS A 94 -15.63 -24.52 -0.45
N SER A 95 -14.83 -23.61 0.10
CA SER A 95 -15.13 -22.17 0.13
C SER A 95 -13.98 -21.40 -0.52
N SER A 96 -14.29 -20.63 -1.55
CA SER A 96 -13.35 -19.71 -2.19
C SER A 96 -13.63 -18.29 -1.74
N VAL A 97 -12.65 -17.66 -1.11
CA VAL A 97 -12.70 -16.27 -0.65
C VAL A 97 -11.72 -15.45 -1.48
N TRP A 98 -12.22 -14.40 -2.11
CA TRP A 98 -11.39 -13.39 -2.76
C TRP A 98 -11.33 -12.14 -1.88
N THR A 99 -10.19 -11.49 -1.80
CA THR A 99 -9.98 -10.29 -0.98
C THR A 99 -9.01 -9.37 -1.69
N GLY A 100 -9.37 -8.09 -1.86
CA GLY A 100 -8.51 -7.09 -2.49
C GLY A 100 -8.38 -5.84 -1.64
N ASN A 101 -7.25 -5.14 -1.71
CA ASN A 101 -7.01 -3.90 -0.98
C ASN A 101 -5.97 -2.98 -1.60
N ILE A 102 -6.06 -1.71 -1.21
CA ILE A 102 -4.92 -0.82 -1.24
C ILE A 102 -4.12 -1.11 0.03
N ASP A 103 -2.82 -1.28 -0.13
CA ASP A 103 -1.93 -1.68 0.93
C ASP A 103 -1.25 -0.46 1.56
N TYR A 104 -0.56 0.31 0.72
CA TYR A 104 0.16 1.50 1.11
C TYR A 104 0.24 2.52 -0.03
N LEU A 105 0.36 3.78 0.35
CA LEU A 105 0.78 4.87 -0.52
C LEU A 105 1.95 5.56 0.15
N ALA A 106 3.10 5.58 -0.52
CA ALA A 106 4.34 5.99 0.09
C ALA A 106 5.11 6.93 -0.84
N PHE A 107 5.73 7.95 -0.24
CA PHE A 107 6.51 8.95 -0.96
C PHE A 107 7.79 9.29 -0.18
N ALA A 108 8.91 9.33 -0.88
CA ALA A 108 10.20 9.69 -0.31
C ALA A 108 10.89 10.75 -1.16
N PHE A 109 11.55 11.68 -0.49
CA PHE A 109 12.28 12.75 -1.14
C PHE A 109 13.65 12.95 -0.49
N PRO A 110 14.73 12.94 -1.29
CA PRO A 110 16.04 13.27 -0.77
C PRO A 110 16.10 14.78 -0.49
N LEU A 111 16.68 15.18 0.65
CA LEU A 111 16.89 16.59 0.96
C LEU A 111 18.05 17.18 0.13
N ARG A 112 18.89 16.31 -0.44
CA ARG A 112 20.02 16.68 -1.29
C ARG A 112 20.11 15.71 -2.47
N ASN A 113 20.11 16.25 -3.69
CA ASN A 113 20.32 15.44 -4.89
C ASN A 113 21.80 15.49 -5.28
N PRO A 114 22.52 14.35 -5.39
CA PRO A 114 23.91 14.34 -5.82
C PRO A 114 24.11 14.96 -7.21
N VAL A 115 23.09 14.98 -8.07
CA VAL A 115 23.15 15.66 -9.37
C VAL A 115 23.32 17.17 -9.19
N ASN A 116 22.64 17.78 -8.21
CA ASN A 116 22.81 19.21 -7.91
C ASN A 116 24.19 19.50 -7.30
N ASP A 117 24.65 18.64 -6.39
CA ASP A 117 25.98 18.77 -5.79
C ASP A 117 27.11 18.71 -6.85
N LEU A 118 26.90 18.00 -7.98
CA LEU A 118 27.84 17.98 -9.10
C LEU A 118 27.87 19.29 -9.89
N TYR A 119 26.74 20.00 -10.02
CA TYR A 119 26.70 21.33 -10.65
C TYR A 119 27.29 22.41 -9.72
N GLU A 120 27.15 22.24 -8.41
CA GLU A 120 27.69 23.15 -7.40
C GLU A 120 29.19 22.94 -7.11
N GLY A 121 29.82 21.90 -7.68
CA GLY A 121 31.26 21.67 -7.59
C GLY A 121 31.75 21.24 -6.20
N GLU A 122 30.87 21.09 -5.22
CA GLU A 122 31.17 20.82 -3.81
C GLU A 122 30.58 19.47 -3.37
N LYS A 123 31.42 18.44 -3.26
CA LYS A 123 30.99 17.14 -2.69
C LYS A 123 30.90 17.24 -1.16
N LYS A 124 29.74 17.65 -0.63
CA LYS A 124 29.51 17.62 0.84
C LYS A 124 29.20 16.22 1.35
N GLN A 125 29.78 15.90 2.51
CA GLN A 125 29.84 14.54 3.07
C GLN A 125 28.55 14.04 3.72
N ASN A 126 27.66 14.95 4.16
CA ASN A 126 26.42 14.58 4.85
C ASN A 126 25.25 14.47 3.86
N LYS A 127 24.80 13.24 3.61
CA LYS A 127 23.56 12.94 2.89
C LYS A 127 22.44 12.67 3.90
N THR A 128 21.29 13.31 3.73
CA THR A 128 20.12 13.12 4.59
C THR A 128 18.90 13.06 3.68
N GLY A 129 18.01 12.12 3.92
CA GLY A 129 16.78 11.93 3.15
C GLY A 129 15.63 11.62 4.10
N ASN A 130 14.43 12.08 3.74
CA ASN A 130 13.22 11.85 4.50
C ASN A 130 12.17 11.16 3.62
N GLY A 131 11.35 10.30 4.22
CA GLY A 131 10.25 9.64 3.52
C GLY A 131 9.07 9.42 4.44
N PHE A 132 7.87 9.53 3.88
CA PHE A 132 6.61 9.31 4.56
C PHE A 132 5.87 8.16 3.88
N CYS A 133 5.38 7.22 4.67
CA CYS A 133 4.55 6.13 4.21
C CYS A 133 3.20 6.22 4.90
N LEU A 134 2.12 6.29 4.12
CA LEU A 134 0.75 6.19 4.59
C LEU A 134 0.26 4.78 4.28
N ASN A 135 0.14 3.96 5.32
CA ASN A 135 -0.53 2.67 5.20
C ASN A 135 -2.03 2.93 5.09
N ALA A 136 -2.57 2.69 3.90
CA ALA A 136 -3.94 2.97 3.55
C ALA A 136 -4.67 1.64 3.40
N THR A 137 -4.84 0.90 4.49
CA THR A 137 -5.60 -0.37 4.50
C THR A 137 -7.10 -0.08 4.33
N PHE A 138 -7.52 0.27 3.11
CA PHE A 138 -8.92 0.43 2.76
C PHE A 138 -9.50 -0.92 2.38
N LYS A 139 -10.09 -1.65 3.35
CA LYS A 139 -10.76 -2.96 3.19
C LYS A 139 -11.80 -2.98 2.03
N CYS A 140 -11.37 -3.05 0.77
CA CYS A 140 -12.21 -3.06 -0.41
C CYS A 140 -12.79 -4.47 -0.55
N LYS A 141 -14.03 -4.57 -0.11
CA LYS A 141 -14.78 -5.81 -0.03
C LYS A 141 -15.63 -5.91 -1.28
N LEU A 142 -15.28 -6.82 -2.17
CA LEU A 142 -16.13 -7.25 -3.29
C LEU A 142 -16.78 -8.58 -2.92
#